data_AF-A0A9W6WM99-F1
#
_entry.id   AF-A0A9W6WM99-F1
#
_cell.length_a   1.000
_cell.length_b   1.000
_cell.length_c   1.000
_cell.angle_alpha   90.00
_cell.angle_beta   90.00
_cell.angle_gamma   90.00
#
_symmetry.space_group_name_H-M   'P 1'
#
loop_
_entity.id
_entity.type
_entity.pdbx_description
1 polymer ?
#
loop_
_entity_poly.entity_id
_entity_poly.type
_entity_poly.pdbx_seq_one_letter_code
_entity_poly.pdbx_strand_id
1 'polypeptide(L)'
;MNWDAETARMRPNPEGIAFYHSLIDELNANSIKPILTIYHWDLPIELHTQLLEEGWLDPEIIDHYIEYATLLFHEYGHKVNMWTTFNEPLSFSAGGYALGMGAPGYTGSFTQAYTATHNVLLSHAQAVQKFRELKATNVVGDKARIGIVLNADFAYPLDSEDPDDVAAASRKMEFDVGWFLAPLVTGDYPPIMREIVGDRVPQFYGGQAELLKGSYDLFMLNHYASRQVTSCNSKTSNKDCDTLLPGFERDRGIDDSHIVPGTRQRSKKAQQDAHCAFFTAYPPGYLETIKWLHKHDTSADILLTENGWCGDDEIDNPDQSWYFQAYLEQVHKAITEEYIPVIGYTAWSFLDNYEWGSYESRFGLYYVNYTSESGSPDFYEPKPSDLARIPRPAAKWFQKVATTKCLSVDEAAATTATTPESSGHSHHVWRWLFGIVALAAFAFVAVVVLVFFVGRRIWRHFRGHEEAGATEGTPLL
;
A
#
# COMPACT_ATOMS: atom_id res chain seq x y z
N MET A 1 -9.61 3.93 23.68
CA MET A 1 -10.13 4.86 24.72
C MET A 1 -11.52 5.32 24.28
N ASN A 2 -12.38 5.77 25.20
CA ASN A 2 -13.73 6.27 24.90
C ASN A 2 -13.86 7.75 25.31
N TRP A 3 -14.63 8.55 24.58
CA TRP A 3 -14.82 9.97 24.90
C TRP A 3 -15.65 10.18 26.18
N ASP A 4 -15.20 11.10 27.03
CA ASP A 4 -15.90 11.59 28.22
C ASP A 4 -16.26 13.07 28.01
N ALA A 5 -17.55 13.32 27.75
CA ALA A 5 -18.06 14.66 27.45
C ALA A 5 -18.02 15.63 28.63
N GLU A 6 -17.96 15.15 29.88
CA GLU A 6 -17.88 16.04 31.05
C GLU A 6 -16.50 16.65 31.20
N THR A 7 -15.47 15.91 30.80
CA THR A 7 -14.07 16.34 30.92
C THR A 7 -13.44 16.75 29.60
N ALA A 8 -14.15 16.55 28.48
CA ALA A 8 -13.63 16.69 27.13
C ALA A 8 -12.31 15.92 26.93
N ARG A 9 -12.22 14.72 27.52
CA ARG A 9 -11.03 13.87 27.48
C ARG A 9 -11.36 12.44 27.08
N MET A 10 -10.38 11.75 26.50
CA MET A 10 -10.47 10.33 26.22
C MET A 10 -10.21 9.55 27.52
N ARG A 11 -10.95 8.46 27.76
CA ARG A 11 -10.80 7.58 28.93
C ARG A 11 -10.36 6.18 28.53
N PRO A 12 -9.49 5.52 29.31
CA PRO A 12 -9.14 4.11 29.11
C PRO A 12 -10.37 3.22 28.98
N ASN A 13 -10.32 2.29 28.03
CA ASN A 13 -11.34 1.25 27.85
C ASN A 13 -10.72 -0.09 28.31
N PRO A 14 -11.14 -0.63 29.47
CA PRO A 14 -10.55 -1.84 30.05
C PRO A 14 -10.58 -3.06 29.12
N GLU A 15 -11.67 -3.26 28.38
CA GLU A 15 -11.82 -4.39 27.45
C GLU A 15 -10.85 -4.28 26.27
N GLY A 16 -10.70 -3.08 25.71
CA GLY A 16 -9.73 -2.81 24.66
C GLY A 16 -8.29 -3.05 25.13
N ILE A 17 -7.98 -2.63 26.36
CA ILE A 17 -6.65 -2.85 26.96
C ILE A 17 -6.38 -4.35 27.17
N ALA A 18 -7.35 -5.07 27.73
CA ALA A 18 -7.26 -6.50 27.97
C ALA A 18 -7.07 -7.31 26.67
N PHE A 19 -7.70 -6.88 25.57
CA PHE A 19 -7.53 -7.50 24.25
C PHE A 19 -6.07 -7.43 23.78
N TYR A 20 -5.45 -6.24 23.78
CA TYR A 20 -4.06 -6.10 23.32
C TYR A 20 -3.05 -6.75 24.26
N HIS A 21 -3.30 -6.77 25.58
CA HIS A 21 -2.51 -7.61 26.47
C HIS A 21 -2.54 -9.08 26.06
N SER A 22 -3.73 -9.63 25.83
CA SER A 22 -3.89 -11.03 25.45
C SER A 22 -3.19 -11.34 24.12
N LEU A 23 -3.31 -10.45 23.13
CA LEU A 23 -2.63 -10.59 21.84
C LEU A 23 -1.11 -10.55 21.98
N ILE A 24 -0.58 -9.55 22.69
CA ILE A 24 0.86 -9.38 22.89
C ILE A 24 1.45 -10.56 23.67
N ASP A 25 0.75 -11.02 24.70
CA ASP A 25 1.15 -12.17 25.51
C ASP A 25 1.18 -13.46 24.67
N GLU A 26 0.18 -13.68 23.82
CA GLU A 26 0.15 -14.83 22.91
C GLU A 26 1.26 -14.78 21.86
N LEU A 27 1.53 -13.61 21.27
CA LEU A 27 2.65 -13.42 20.34
C LEU A 27 3.98 -13.75 21.02
N ASN A 28 4.21 -13.20 22.22
CA ASN A 28 5.43 -13.44 22.98
C ASN A 28 5.58 -14.90 23.42
N ALA A 29 4.49 -15.56 23.84
CA ALA A 29 4.48 -16.98 24.20
C ALA A 29 4.88 -17.87 23.01
N ASN A 30 4.56 -17.44 21.78
CA ASN A 30 4.95 -18.09 20.53
C ASN A 30 6.25 -17.53 19.92
N SER A 31 7.03 -16.73 20.67
CA SER A 31 8.29 -16.14 20.22
C SER A 31 8.18 -15.22 18.99
N ILE A 32 7.00 -14.65 18.75
CA ILE A 32 6.76 -13.65 17.73
C ILE A 32 6.94 -12.27 18.38
N LYS A 33 7.92 -11.50 17.90
CA LYS A 33 8.22 -10.18 18.46
C LYS A 33 7.21 -9.16 17.92
N PRO A 34 6.41 -8.51 18.78
CA PRO A 34 5.47 -7.49 18.33
C PRO A 34 6.20 -6.20 17.90
N ILE A 35 5.70 -5.60 16.83
CA ILE A 35 5.98 -4.22 16.41
C ILE A 35 4.66 -3.47 16.53
N LEU A 36 4.56 -2.52 17.46
CA LEU A 36 3.30 -1.88 17.81
C LEU A 36 3.22 -0.48 17.19
N THR A 37 2.25 -0.27 16.30
CA THR A 37 1.88 1.03 15.75
C THR A 37 0.79 1.69 16.60
N ILE A 38 1.06 2.88 17.13
CA ILE A 38 0.13 3.59 18.04
C ILE A 38 -1.09 4.10 17.26
N TYR A 39 -0.88 4.67 16.08
CA TYR A 39 -1.94 5.22 15.24
C TYR A 39 -1.81 4.78 13.79
N HIS A 40 -2.88 4.22 13.24
CA HIS A 40 -2.95 3.73 11.87
C HIS A 40 -4.24 4.22 11.19
N TRP A 41 -4.36 5.55 11.11
CA TRP A 41 -5.38 6.31 10.35
C TRP A 41 -6.80 6.24 10.93
N ASP A 42 -6.96 5.59 12.07
CA ASP A 42 -8.20 5.27 12.76
C ASP A 42 -8.53 6.29 13.85
N LEU A 43 -8.50 7.58 13.49
CA LEU A 43 -8.82 8.67 14.42
C LEU A 43 -10.22 8.46 15.04
N PRO A 44 -10.36 8.46 16.39
CA PRO A 44 -11.67 8.43 17.03
C PRO A 44 -12.56 9.56 16.52
N ILE A 45 -13.79 9.22 16.11
CA ILE A 45 -14.72 10.19 15.52
C ILE A 45 -15.06 11.33 16.50
N GLU A 46 -15.00 11.07 17.81
CA GLU A 46 -15.21 12.08 18.83
C GLU A 46 -14.08 13.12 18.83
N LEU A 47 -12.82 12.73 18.61
CA LEU A 47 -11.73 13.72 18.46
C LEU A 47 -11.88 14.54 17.18
N HIS A 48 -12.50 13.98 16.14
CA HIS A 48 -12.80 14.75 14.94
C HIS A 48 -13.97 15.72 15.14
N THR A 49 -15.00 15.35 15.91
CA THR A 49 -16.26 16.12 16.00
C THR A 49 -16.40 17.00 17.22
N GLN A 50 -15.62 16.75 18.29
CA GLN A 50 -15.73 17.47 19.56
C GLN A 50 -14.62 18.51 19.74
N LEU A 51 -13.50 18.39 19.02
CA LEU A 51 -12.45 19.42 18.99
C LEU A 51 -12.91 20.62 18.15
N LEU A 52 -12.32 21.79 18.41
CA LEU A 52 -12.74 23.06 17.80
C LEU A 52 -12.47 23.11 16.31
N GLU A 53 -11.26 22.71 15.89
CA GLU A 53 -10.82 22.77 14.49
C GLU A 53 -10.90 21.41 13.77
N GLU A 54 -11.54 20.41 14.39
CA GLU A 54 -11.76 19.06 13.86
C GLU A 54 -10.49 18.20 13.66
N GLY A 55 -10.26 17.26 14.58
CA GLY A 55 -9.23 16.24 14.43
C GLY A 55 -7.82 16.82 14.33
N TRP A 56 -7.06 16.43 13.30
CA TRP A 56 -5.64 16.80 13.19
C TRP A 56 -5.38 18.29 12.94
N LEU A 57 -6.41 19.06 12.59
CA LEU A 57 -6.29 20.51 12.44
C LEU A 57 -6.24 21.23 13.78
N ASP A 58 -6.78 20.62 14.84
CA ASP A 58 -6.81 21.20 16.18
C ASP A 58 -5.51 20.90 16.93
N PRO A 59 -4.75 21.91 17.42
CA PRO A 59 -3.53 21.66 18.20
C PRO A 59 -3.78 20.91 19.51
N GLU A 60 -4.98 20.93 20.08
CA GLU A 60 -5.34 20.15 21.28
C GLU A 60 -5.27 18.64 21.04
N ILE A 61 -5.35 18.18 19.78
CA ILE A 61 -5.18 16.76 19.45
C ILE A 61 -3.83 16.20 19.90
N ILE A 62 -2.81 17.06 20.00
CA ILE A 62 -1.48 16.68 20.47
C ILE A 62 -1.58 16.14 21.89
N ASP A 63 -2.26 16.85 22.79
CA ASP A 63 -2.42 16.43 24.18
C ASP A 63 -3.17 15.10 24.28
N HIS A 64 -4.25 14.92 23.51
CA HIS A 64 -4.98 13.66 23.45
C HIS A 64 -4.13 12.50 22.94
N TYR A 65 -3.30 12.74 21.92
CA TYR A 65 -2.39 11.72 21.41
C TYR A 65 -1.33 11.36 22.44
N ILE A 66 -0.79 12.33 23.18
CA ILE A 66 0.20 12.07 24.25
C ILE A 66 -0.40 11.31 25.42
N GLU A 67 -1.63 11.63 25.83
CA GLU A 67 -2.37 10.85 26.84
C GLU A 67 -2.55 9.39 26.38
N TYR A 68 -2.94 9.19 25.12
CA TYR A 68 -3.11 7.86 24.54
C TYR A 68 -1.78 7.09 24.45
N ALA A 69 -0.74 7.68 23.86
CA ALA A 69 0.59 7.05 23.76
C ALA A 69 1.17 6.71 25.14
N THR A 70 1.01 7.61 26.12
CA THR A 70 1.47 7.40 27.50
C THR A 70 0.76 6.22 28.16
N LEU A 71 -0.56 6.10 27.97
CA LEU A 71 -1.31 4.92 28.41
C LEU A 71 -0.73 3.64 27.80
N LEU A 72 -0.52 3.60 26.48
CA LEU A 72 0.03 2.41 25.81
C LEU A 72 1.43 2.05 26.32
N PHE A 73 2.29 3.04 26.57
CA PHE A 73 3.62 2.80 27.13
C PHE A 73 3.55 2.24 28.55
N HIS A 74 2.62 2.70 29.38
CA HIS A 74 2.41 2.12 30.72
C HIS A 74 1.90 0.68 30.66
N GLU A 75 0.91 0.42 29.81
CA GLU A 75 0.30 -0.91 29.72
C GLU A 75 1.26 -1.93 29.05
N TYR A 76 1.91 -1.57 27.95
CA TYR A 76 2.63 -2.54 27.11
C TYR A 76 4.15 -2.30 27.00
N GLY A 77 4.68 -1.21 27.58
CA GLY A 77 6.10 -0.82 27.47
C GLY A 77 7.11 -1.87 27.94
N HIS A 78 6.71 -2.72 28.89
CA HIS A 78 7.52 -3.83 29.39
C HIS A 78 7.43 -5.11 28.54
N LYS A 79 6.49 -5.17 27.58
CA LYS A 79 6.21 -6.34 26.73
C LYS A 79 6.67 -6.16 25.27
N VAL A 80 6.94 -4.93 24.83
CA VAL A 80 7.18 -4.56 23.42
C VAL A 80 8.47 -3.79 23.26
N ASN A 81 9.31 -4.20 22.30
CA ASN A 81 10.62 -3.57 22.04
C ASN A 81 10.65 -2.71 20.77
N MET A 82 9.61 -2.72 19.93
CA MET A 82 9.57 -1.93 18.71
C MET A 82 8.25 -1.20 18.60
N TRP A 83 8.33 0.13 18.50
CA TRP A 83 7.19 1.03 18.53
C TRP A 83 7.19 1.96 17.32
N THR A 84 6.02 2.22 16.78
CA THR A 84 5.83 3.23 15.74
C THR A 84 4.74 4.20 16.20
N THR A 85 4.97 5.51 16.06
CA THR A 85 3.98 6.51 16.48
C THR A 85 2.83 6.60 15.48
N PHE A 86 3.17 6.75 14.20
CA PHE A 86 2.23 6.93 13.10
C PHE A 86 2.63 6.00 11.96
N ASN A 87 1.64 5.32 11.38
CA ASN A 87 1.79 4.75 10.05
C ASN A 87 1.56 5.82 8.99
N GLU A 88 2.50 5.98 8.07
CA GLU A 88 2.34 6.74 6.81
C GLU A 88 1.61 8.09 6.97
N PRO A 89 2.21 9.06 7.67
CA PRO A 89 1.56 10.33 7.89
C PRO A 89 1.22 11.08 6.60
N LEU A 90 2.01 10.89 5.52
CA LEU A 90 1.69 11.39 4.18
C LEU A 90 0.30 10.93 3.72
N SER A 91 0.01 9.64 3.86
CA SER A 91 -1.20 9.01 3.34
C SER A 91 -2.47 9.58 3.96
N PHE A 92 -2.50 9.76 5.30
CA PHE A 92 -3.69 10.32 5.94
C PHE A 92 -3.71 11.85 6.01
N SER A 93 -2.55 12.53 6.07
CA SER A 93 -2.52 14.00 6.13
C SER A 93 -2.77 14.62 4.75
N ALA A 94 -2.01 14.22 3.71
CA ALA A 94 -2.25 14.72 2.36
C ALA A 94 -3.50 14.08 1.74
N GLY A 95 -3.68 12.76 1.91
CA GLY A 95 -4.84 12.05 1.38
C GLY A 95 -6.16 12.54 2.00
N GLY A 96 -6.18 12.79 3.31
CA GLY A 96 -7.40 13.19 4.04
C GLY A 96 -7.67 14.70 4.06
N TYR A 97 -6.63 15.55 4.10
CA TYR A 97 -6.76 17.01 4.30
C TYR A 97 -6.35 17.86 3.09
N ALA A 98 -6.02 17.24 1.94
CA ALA A 98 -5.80 17.94 0.68
C ALA A 98 -6.45 17.26 -0.53
N LEU A 99 -6.32 15.94 -0.66
CA LEU A 99 -6.68 15.20 -1.88
C LEU A 99 -8.07 14.56 -1.83
N GLY A 100 -8.71 14.50 -0.66
CA GLY A 100 -10.03 13.89 -0.49
C GLY A 100 -10.08 12.38 -0.73
N MET A 101 -8.94 11.69 -0.66
CA MET A 101 -8.80 10.24 -0.94
C MET A 101 -9.03 9.35 0.28
N GLY A 102 -9.10 9.92 1.48
CA GLY A 102 -9.37 9.19 2.72
C GLY A 102 -10.03 10.12 3.74
N ALA A 103 -10.43 9.59 4.90
CA ALA A 103 -11.03 10.42 5.95
C ALA A 103 -10.08 11.56 6.39
N PRO A 104 -10.58 12.79 6.65
CA PRO A 104 -12.00 13.20 6.62
C PRO A 104 -12.55 13.55 5.23
N GLY A 105 -11.74 13.48 4.17
CA GLY A 105 -12.19 13.69 2.79
C GLY A 105 -12.17 15.16 2.36
N TYR A 106 -11.34 16.00 2.99
CA TYR A 106 -11.26 17.42 2.70
C TYR A 106 -10.44 17.72 1.45
N THR A 107 -10.88 18.75 0.73
CA THR A 107 -10.23 19.31 -0.46
C THR A 107 -10.41 20.82 -0.48
N GLY A 108 -9.66 21.52 -1.33
CA GLY A 108 -9.90 22.95 -1.60
C GLY A 108 -9.20 23.93 -0.64
N SER A 109 -8.48 23.43 0.38
CA SER A 109 -7.73 24.27 1.32
C SER A 109 -6.28 24.45 0.90
N PHE A 110 -5.76 25.67 1.07
CA PHE A 110 -4.35 25.99 0.85
C PHE A 110 -3.43 25.62 2.03
N THR A 111 -3.99 25.27 3.19
CA THR A 111 -3.25 25.14 4.46
C THR A 111 -3.56 23.90 5.28
N GLN A 112 -4.73 23.26 5.14
CA GLN A 112 -5.18 22.19 6.04
C GLN A 112 -4.19 21.01 6.15
N ALA A 113 -3.68 20.50 5.02
CA ALA A 113 -2.67 19.43 5.05
C ALA A 113 -1.37 19.83 5.77
N TYR A 114 -0.98 21.11 5.67
CA TYR A 114 0.18 21.66 6.38
C TYR A 114 -0.06 21.79 7.89
N THR A 115 -1.24 22.28 8.30
CA THR A 115 -1.65 22.35 9.70
C THR A 115 -1.73 20.94 10.32
N ALA A 116 -2.43 20.01 9.65
CA ALA A 116 -2.58 18.64 10.13
C ALA A 116 -1.23 17.94 10.31
N THR A 117 -0.35 18.06 9.31
CA THR A 117 0.99 17.46 9.37
C THR A 117 1.86 18.08 10.45
N HIS A 118 1.75 19.39 10.68
CA HIS A 118 2.46 20.05 11.77
C HIS A 118 2.07 19.47 13.13
N ASN A 119 0.77 19.31 13.39
CA ASN A 119 0.29 18.71 14.64
C ASN A 119 0.69 17.23 14.77
N VAL A 120 0.69 16.46 13.67
CA VAL A 120 1.18 15.07 13.66
C VAL A 120 2.66 14.99 14.02
N LEU A 121 3.51 15.86 13.45
CA LEU A 121 4.95 15.89 13.75
C LEU A 121 5.22 16.25 15.22
N LEU A 122 4.50 17.23 15.76
CA LEU A 122 4.60 17.59 17.18
C LEU A 122 4.11 16.47 18.10
N SER A 123 3.01 15.79 17.74
CA SER A 123 2.50 14.62 18.45
C SER A 123 3.53 13.48 18.47
N HIS A 124 4.18 13.23 17.33
CA HIS A 124 5.27 12.24 17.23
C HIS A 124 6.42 12.59 18.16
N ALA A 125 6.95 13.81 18.07
CA ALA A 125 8.14 14.21 18.83
C ALA A 125 7.88 14.23 20.35
N GLN A 126 6.70 14.70 20.78
CA GLN A 126 6.29 14.64 22.18
C GLN A 126 6.10 13.20 22.67
N ALA A 127 5.54 12.30 21.85
CA ALA A 127 5.40 10.89 22.24
C ALA A 127 6.76 10.20 22.38
N VAL A 128 7.72 10.52 21.52
CA VAL A 128 9.11 10.01 21.62
C VAL A 128 9.81 10.56 22.86
N GLN A 129 9.62 11.84 23.20
CA GLN A 129 10.10 12.39 24.47
C GLN A 129 9.51 11.60 25.65
N LYS A 130 8.20 11.33 25.64
CA LYS A 130 7.53 10.59 26.72
C LYS A 130 7.97 9.14 26.82
N PHE A 131 8.17 8.48 25.68
CA PHE A 131 8.77 7.16 25.60
C PHE A 131 10.15 7.12 26.27
N ARG A 132 11.01 8.12 25.99
CA ARG A 132 12.36 8.22 26.58
C ARG A 132 12.32 8.45 28.10
N GLU A 133 11.42 9.30 28.58
CA GLU A 133 11.20 9.50 30.03
C GLU A 133 10.75 8.20 30.73
N LEU A 134 9.81 7.48 30.13
CA LEU A 134 9.30 6.22 30.66
C LEU A 134 10.32 5.08 30.56
N LYS A 135 11.22 5.14 29.58
CA LYS A 135 12.38 4.24 29.48
C LYS A 135 13.38 4.49 30.62
N ALA A 136 13.63 5.76 30.96
CA ALA A 136 14.51 6.13 32.07
C ALA A 136 13.95 5.70 33.45
N THR A 137 12.64 5.50 33.57
CA THR A 137 11.97 4.99 34.78
C THR A 137 11.66 3.50 34.73
N ASN A 138 12.13 2.78 33.70
CA ASN A 138 11.92 1.34 33.47
C ASN A 138 10.47 0.90 33.25
N VAL A 139 9.55 1.83 32.92
CA VAL A 139 8.21 1.49 32.45
C VAL A 139 8.28 0.91 31.04
N VAL A 140 9.10 1.52 30.20
CA VAL A 140 9.48 1.02 28.87
C VAL A 140 10.81 0.29 28.97
N GLY A 141 10.93 -0.85 28.29
CA GLY A 141 12.16 -1.65 28.29
C GLY A 141 13.40 -0.91 27.78
N ASP A 142 14.57 -1.21 28.34
CA ASP A 142 15.87 -0.62 27.99
C ASP A 142 16.28 -0.87 26.51
N LYS A 143 15.81 -1.97 25.94
CA LYS A 143 16.03 -2.34 24.53
C LYS A 143 14.95 -1.81 23.58
N ALA A 144 13.90 -1.18 24.09
CA ALA A 144 12.83 -0.69 23.26
C ALA A 144 13.29 0.48 22.39
N ARG A 145 12.84 0.50 21.14
CA ARG A 145 13.11 1.54 20.14
C ARG A 145 11.80 2.09 19.59
N ILE A 146 11.80 3.36 19.22
CA ILE A 146 10.64 4.05 18.65
C ILE A 146 11.01 4.83 17.38
N GLY A 147 10.08 4.88 16.43
CA GLY A 147 10.20 5.68 15.21
C GLY A 147 8.84 6.07 14.64
N ILE A 148 8.87 6.66 13.45
CA ILE A 148 7.69 6.94 12.62
C ILE A 148 7.84 6.19 11.30
N VAL A 149 6.75 5.60 10.81
CA VAL A 149 6.76 4.88 9.53
C VAL A 149 6.46 5.88 8.42
N LEU A 150 7.43 6.08 7.52
CA LEU A 150 7.29 6.94 6.36
C LEU A 150 7.06 6.10 5.11
N ASN A 151 6.31 6.63 4.15
CA ASN A 151 6.08 6.00 2.86
C ASN A 151 6.51 6.89 1.69
N ALA A 152 6.93 6.23 0.62
CA ALA A 152 7.39 6.91 -0.58
C ALA A 152 7.14 6.09 -1.84
N ASP A 153 6.62 6.76 -2.86
CA ASP A 153 6.82 6.34 -4.23
C ASP A 153 8.15 6.90 -4.71
N PHE A 154 9.11 6.04 -5.07
CA PHE A 154 10.37 6.55 -5.58
C PHE A 154 10.17 7.32 -6.88
N ALA A 155 10.74 8.51 -6.98
CA ALA A 155 10.60 9.40 -8.11
C ALA A 155 11.81 9.31 -9.04
N TYR A 156 11.60 8.80 -10.25
CA TYR A 156 12.55 8.93 -11.35
C TYR A 156 12.17 10.15 -12.20
N PRO A 157 13.13 10.93 -12.74
CA PRO A 157 12.80 11.92 -13.75
C PRO A 157 12.23 11.23 -15.00
N LEU A 158 11.27 11.88 -15.67
CA LEU A 158 10.71 11.37 -16.93
C LEU A 158 11.79 11.34 -18.02
N ASP A 159 12.58 12.40 -18.16
CA ASP A 159 13.85 12.45 -18.88
C ASP A 159 15.01 12.81 -17.92
N SER A 160 16.01 11.94 -17.79
CA SER A 160 17.16 12.18 -16.89
C SER A 160 18.11 13.27 -17.38
N GLU A 161 18.03 13.65 -18.66
CA GLU A 161 18.84 14.72 -19.24
C GLU A 161 18.13 16.08 -19.19
N ASP A 162 16.84 16.11 -18.82
CA ASP A 162 16.07 17.34 -18.62
C ASP A 162 16.19 17.83 -17.16
N PRO A 163 16.82 18.99 -16.90
CA PRO A 163 16.96 19.51 -15.54
C PRO A 163 15.62 19.80 -14.85
N ASP A 164 14.55 20.10 -15.59
CA ASP A 164 13.24 20.37 -15.01
C ASP A 164 12.58 19.07 -14.49
N ASP A 165 12.78 17.95 -15.19
CA ASP A 165 12.31 16.63 -14.76
C ASP A 165 13.12 16.14 -13.54
N VAL A 166 14.43 16.36 -13.54
CA VAL A 166 15.30 16.06 -12.39
C VAL A 166 14.86 16.88 -11.17
N ALA A 167 14.59 18.17 -11.34
CA ALA A 167 14.09 19.02 -10.27
C ALA A 167 12.70 18.59 -9.77
N ALA A 168 11.79 18.21 -10.67
CA ALA A 168 10.46 17.72 -10.33
C ALA A 168 10.51 16.39 -9.55
N ALA A 169 11.34 15.44 -9.97
CA ALA A 169 11.54 14.17 -9.26
C ALA A 169 12.11 14.40 -7.85
N SER A 170 13.13 15.27 -7.72
CA SER A 170 13.67 15.65 -6.41
C SER A 170 12.61 16.31 -5.52
N ARG A 171 11.84 17.25 -6.08
CA ARG A 171 10.75 17.93 -5.36
C ARG A 171 9.67 16.96 -4.88
N LYS A 172 9.32 15.92 -5.67
CA LYS A 172 8.40 14.87 -5.23
C LYS A 172 8.92 14.19 -3.95
N MET A 173 10.18 13.75 -3.94
CA MET A 173 10.76 13.06 -2.78
C MET A 173 10.77 13.95 -1.53
N GLU A 174 11.08 15.24 -1.69
CA GLU A 174 11.06 16.19 -0.58
C GLU A 174 9.65 16.46 -0.05
N PHE A 175 8.63 16.57 -0.90
CA PHE A 175 7.26 16.79 -0.45
C PHE A 175 6.59 15.52 0.10
N ASP A 176 6.98 14.33 -0.37
CA ASP A 176 6.35 13.06 0.03
C ASP A 176 7.02 12.52 1.30
N VAL A 177 8.34 12.42 1.34
CA VAL A 177 9.09 11.84 2.47
C VAL A 177 9.84 12.90 3.27
N GLY A 178 10.53 13.81 2.57
CA GLY A 178 11.33 14.87 3.20
C GLY A 178 10.50 15.74 4.14
N TRP A 179 9.24 15.96 3.81
CA TRP A 179 8.29 16.75 4.60
C TRP A 179 8.18 16.25 6.05
N PHE A 180 8.29 14.94 6.24
CA PHE A 180 8.26 14.30 7.55
C PHE A 180 9.65 14.00 8.08
N LEU A 181 10.59 13.56 7.24
CA LEU A 181 11.93 13.16 7.66
C LEU A 181 12.83 14.35 8.03
N ALA A 182 12.82 15.42 7.24
CA ALA A 182 13.73 16.54 7.43
C ALA A 182 13.54 17.24 8.79
N PRO A 183 12.31 17.45 9.31
CA PRO A 183 12.11 17.95 10.67
C PRO A 183 12.77 17.07 11.74
N LEU A 184 12.75 15.75 11.57
CA LEU A 184 13.33 14.83 12.55
C LEU A 184 14.86 14.84 12.51
N VAL A 185 15.46 15.05 11.33
CA VAL A 185 16.92 15.03 11.17
C VAL A 185 17.53 16.41 11.47
N THR A 186 16.86 17.47 11.03
CA THR A 186 17.44 18.83 11.01
C THR A 186 16.79 19.78 12.02
N GLY A 187 15.53 19.53 12.40
CA GLY A 187 14.71 20.43 13.21
C GLY A 187 13.81 21.37 12.39
N ASP A 188 13.85 21.32 11.05
CA ASP A 188 13.01 22.15 10.18
C ASP A 188 12.53 21.38 8.92
N TYR A 189 11.52 21.90 8.24
CA TYR A 189 11.00 21.37 6.98
C TYR A 189 12.02 21.46 5.83
N PRO A 190 11.86 20.68 4.74
CA PRO A 190 12.72 20.79 3.57
C PRO A 190 12.82 22.24 3.05
N PRO A 191 14.03 22.73 2.69
CA PRO A 191 14.19 24.08 2.17
C PRO A 191 13.30 24.40 0.96
N ILE A 192 13.12 23.44 0.06
CA ILE A 192 12.26 23.61 -1.11
C ILE A 192 10.78 23.80 -0.75
N MET A 193 10.31 23.19 0.34
CA MET A 193 8.95 23.42 0.84
C MET A 193 8.83 24.81 1.44
N ARG A 194 9.83 25.28 2.19
CA ARG A 194 9.86 26.67 2.70
C ARG A 194 9.80 27.69 1.55
N GLU A 195 10.55 27.44 0.48
CA GLU A 195 10.58 28.31 -0.70
C GLU A 195 9.22 28.36 -1.43
N ILE A 196 8.61 27.21 -1.69
CA ILE A 196 7.40 27.12 -2.52
C ILE A 196 6.13 27.43 -1.71
N VAL A 197 6.02 26.86 -0.51
CA VAL A 197 4.80 26.94 0.31
C VAL A 197 4.74 28.25 1.09
N GLY A 198 5.91 28.79 1.49
CA GLY A 198 6.03 30.04 2.24
C GLY A 198 5.34 29.98 3.60
N ASP A 199 4.58 31.02 3.94
CA ASP A 199 3.92 31.14 5.25
C ASP A 199 2.77 30.14 5.48
N ARG A 200 2.38 29.39 4.45
CA ARG A 200 1.33 28.35 4.57
C ARG A 200 1.82 27.07 5.23
N VAL A 201 3.13 26.80 5.21
CA VAL A 201 3.72 25.73 6.02
C VAL A 201 4.08 26.32 7.38
N PRO A 202 3.54 25.81 8.50
CA PRO A 202 3.78 26.40 9.81
C PRO A 202 5.27 26.47 10.17
N GLN A 203 5.62 27.34 11.11
CA GLN A 203 6.97 27.41 11.66
C GLN A 203 7.01 26.71 13.02
N PHE A 204 8.14 26.09 13.34
CA PHE A 204 8.39 25.53 14.66
C PHE A 204 8.86 26.64 15.61
N TYR A 205 8.16 26.80 16.73
CA TYR A 205 8.45 27.83 17.75
C TYR A 205 8.67 27.21 19.13
N GLY A 206 9.19 27.98 20.08
CA GLY A 206 9.15 27.61 21.51
C GLY A 206 9.85 26.30 21.87
N GLY A 207 10.93 25.92 21.17
CA GLY A 207 11.66 24.67 21.41
C GLY A 207 11.17 23.46 20.59
N GLN A 208 10.17 23.64 19.73
CA GLN A 208 9.61 22.57 18.89
C GLN A 208 10.66 21.97 17.93
N ALA A 209 11.54 22.79 17.37
CA ALA A 209 12.61 22.32 16.47
C ALA A 209 13.58 21.38 17.19
N GLU A 210 13.97 21.72 18.41
CA GLU A 210 14.82 20.90 19.28
C GLU A 210 14.14 19.61 19.72
N LEU A 211 12.82 19.65 19.92
CA LEU A 211 12.02 18.48 20.27
C LEU A 211 11.95 17.47 19.12
N LEU A 212 11.78 17.94 17.89
CA LEU A 212 11.73 17.12 16.68
C LEU A 212 13.09 16.52 16.34
N LYS A 213 14.15 17.32 16.47
CA LYS A 213 15.49 16.89 16.06
C LYS A 213 15.95 15.67 16.86
N GLY A 214 16.20 14.57 16.17
CA GLY A 214 16.59 13.30 16.75
C GLY A 214 15.46 12.57 17.46
N SER A 215 14.18 12.85 17.17
CA SER A 215 13.04 12.11 17.74
C SER A 215 12.80 10.75 17.06
N TYR A 216 13.85 9.99 16.76
CA TYR A 216 13.77 8.62 16.24
C TYR A 216 14.94 7.81 16.79
N ASP A 217 14.75 6.50 16.93
CA ASP A 217 15.83 5.56 17.23
C ASP A 217 16.28 4.78 15.99
N LEU A 218 15.47 4.80 14.92
CA LEU A 218 15.67 4.14 13.64
C LEU A 218 14.75 4.76 12.59
N PHE A 219 15.09 4.58 11.32
CA PHE A 219 14.17 4.87 10.23
C PHE A 219 13.26 3.69 9.93
N MET A 220 12.00 3.98 9.61
CA MET A 220 11.01 2.99 9.24
C MET A 220 10.37 3.35 7.92
N LEU A 221 10.30 2.39 6.98
CA LEU A 221 9.92 2.64 5.60
C LEU A 221 8.87 1.66 5.10
N ASN A 222 7.78 2.21 4.59
CA ASN A 222 6.85 1.53 3.71
C ASN A 222 7.15 1.89 2.25
N HIS A 223 7.08 0.91 1.37
CA HIS A 223 7.32 1.14 -0.05
C HIS A 223 6.58 0.13 -0.91
N TYR A 224 5.93 0.64 -1.95
CA TYR A 224 5.15 -0.19 -2.85
C TYR A 224 5.39 0.12 -4.33
N ALA A 225 5.77 1.36 -4.65
CA ALA A 225 5.71 1.88 -6.01
C ALA A 225 6.84 2.85 -6.37
N SER A 226 6.98 3.08 -7.65
CA SER A 226 7.89 4.07 -8.25
C SER A 226 7.24 4.70 -9.48
N ARG A 227 7.53 5.98 -9.72
CA ARG A 227 6.93 6.78 -10.79
C ARG A 227 7.99 7.51 -11.59
N GLN A 228 7.69 7.76 -12.85
CA GLN A 228 8.38 8.79 -13.61
C GLN A 228 7.67 10.13 -13.41
N VAL A 229 8.45 11.19 -13.24
CA VAL A 229 7.95 12.49 -12.82
C VAL A 229 8.46 13.58 -13.73
N THR A 230 7.56 14.47 -14.13
CA THR A 230 7.86 15.74 -14.80
C THR A 230 7.18 16.89 -14.07
N SER A 231 7.52 18.13 -14.42
CA SER A 231 6.78 19.31 -13.97
C SER A 231 5.38 19.33 -14.59
N CYS A 232 4.34 19.74 -13.83
CA CYS A 232 3.00 19.89 -14.43
C CYS A 232 2.95 20.98 -15.53
N ASN A 233 3.95 21.87 -15.57
CA ASN A 233 4.10 22.89 -16.62
C ASN A 233 4.84 22.35 -17.87
N SER A 234 5.33 21.11 -17.82
CA SER A 234 6.04 20.51 -18.94
C SER A 234 5.10 20.21 -20.10
N LYS A 235 5.64 20.28 -21.32
CA LYS A 235 4.90 19.89 -22.54
C LYS A 235 4.62 18.39 -22.61
N THR A 236 5.36 17.59 -21.84
CA THR A 236 5.21 16.14 -21.76
C THR A 236 4.29 15.70 -20.63
N SER A 237 3.79 16.64 -19.82
CA SER A 237 2.85 16.39 -18.74
C SER A 237 1.48 15.94 -19.26
N ASN A 238 0.89 14.95 -18.61
CA ASN A 238 -0.51 14.54 -18.76
C ASN A 238 -1.47 15.36 -17.85
N LYS A 239 -0.92 16.23 -17.00
CA LYS A 239 -1.68 17.09 -16.08
C LYS A 239 -1.42 18.56 -16.38
N ASP A 240 -2.45 19.39 -16.23
CA ASP A 240 -2.32 20.84 -16.24
C ASP A 240 -2.17 21.32 -14.79
N CYS A 241 -1.20 22.20 -14.51
CA CYS A 241 -1.02 22.74 -13.16
C CYS A 241 -2.27 23.43 -12.62
N ASP A 242 -3.09 24.03 -13.49
CA ASP A 242 -4.30 24.74 -13.09
C ASP A 242 -5.42 23.79 -12.64
N THR A 243 -5.35 22.50 -13.01
CA THR A 243 -6.32 21.47 -12.59
C THR A 243 -5.94 20.78 -11.28
N LEU A 244 -4.72 20.98 -10.78
CA LEU A 244 -4.29 20.44 -9.48
C LEU A 244 -5.05 21.12 -8.33
N LEU A 245 -5.40 20.34 -7.31
CA LEU A 245 -6.08 20.85 -6.11
C LEU A 245 -5.20 21.90 -5.41
N PRO A 246 -5.80 22.97 -4.85
CA PRO A 246 -5.04 24.00 -4.15
C PRO A 246 -4.32 23.43 -2.92
N GLY A 247 -3.24 24.08 -2.50
CA GLY A 247 -2.39 23.58 -1.40
C GLY A 247 -1.42 22.51 -1.88
N PHE A 248 -1.32 21.41 -1.12
CA PHE A 248 -0.29 20.37 -1.28
C PHE A 248 -0.05 19.90 -2.72
N GLU A 249 -1.11 19.57 -3.48
CA GLU A 249 -0.96 19.03 -4.84
C GLU A 249 -0.38 20.08 -5.80
N ARG A 250 -0.95 21.30 -5.80
CA ARG A 250 -0.50 22.41 -6.63
C ARG A 250 0.89 22.91 -6.25
N ASP A 251 1.22 22.92 -4.96
CA ASP A 251 2.55 23.31 -4.47
C ASP A 251 3.63 22.31 -4.88
N ARG A 252 3.31 21.01 -4.90
CA ARG A 252 4.19 20.01 -5.53
C ARG A 252 4.37 20.30 -7.01
N GLY A 253 3.29 20.64 -7.72
CA GLY A 253 3.35 21.09 -9.11
C GLY A 253 4.06 20.08 -10.03
N ILE A 254 3.74 18.80 -9.87
CA ILE A 254 4.34 17.70 -10.64
C ILE A 254 3.26 16.89 -11.35
N ASP A 255 3.69 16.16 -12.38
CA ASP A 255 2.96 15.03 -12.93
C ASP A 255 3.72 13.72 -12.65
N ASP A 256 3.15 12.89 -11.78
CA ASP A 256 3.61 11.54 -11.42
C ASP A 256 2.73 10.42 -11.99
N SER A 257 1.94 10.72 -13.03
CA SER A 257 1.09 9.74 -13.71
C SER A 257 1.88 8.73 -14.56
N HIS A 258 3.12 9.05 -14.93
CA HIS A 258 3.95 8.20 -15.79
C HIS A 258 4.49 6.98 -15.03
N ILE A 259 4.44 5.83 -15.70
CA ILE A 259 4.91 4.54 -15.17
C ILE A 259 6.35 4.31 -15.61
N VAL A 260 7.20 3.86 -14.69
CA VAL A 260 8.59 3.53 -14.99
C VAL A 260 8.66 2.36 -16.00
N PRO A 261 9.41 2.49 -17.11
CA PRO A 261 9.61 1.39 -18.06
C PRO A 261 10.15 0.13 -17.36
N GLY A 262 9.54 -1.02 -17.65
CA GLY A 262 9.86 -2.28 -17.00
C GLY A 262 9.04 -2.59 -15.73
N THR A 263 8.12 -1.70 -15.33
CA THR A 263 7.11 -2.00 -14.30
C THR A 263 6.29 -3.23 -14.70
N ARG A 264 6.24 -4.23 -13.81
CA ARG A 264 5.40 -5.42 -14.03
C ARG A 264 3.93 -5.06 -13.90
N GLN A 265 3.14 -5.57 -14.85
CA GLN A 265 1.70 -5.33 -14.89
C GLN A 265 0.97 -6.27 -13.93
N ARG A 266 -0.08 -5.75 -13.28
CA ARG A 266 -1.03 -6.54 -12.49
C ARG A 266 -2.09 -7.17 -13.37
N SER A 267 -2.93 -8.00 -12.78
CA SER A 267 -4.14 -8.49 -13.43
C SER A 267 -5.04 -7.32 -13.86
N LYS A 268 -5.85 -7.54 -14.92
CA LYS A 268 -6.79 -6.51 -15.40
C LYS A 268 -7.78 -6.08 -14.32
N LYS A 269 -8.20 -7.01 -13.45
CA LYS A 269 -9.10 -6.73 -12.33
C LYS A 269 -8.44 -5.78 -11.33
N ALA A 270 -7.21 -6.10 -10.90
CA ALA A 270 -6.45 -5.23 -10.00
C ALA A 270 -6.10 -3.86 -10.63
N GLN A 271 -5.92 -3.77 -11.95
CA GLN A 271 -5.71 -2.48 -12.63
C GLN A 271 -6.97 -1.60 -12.66
N GLN A 272 -8.15 -2.20 -12.56
CA GLN A 272 -9.43 -1.49 -12.57
C GLN A 272 -9.92 -1.14 -11.16
N ASP A 273 -9.34 -1.76 -10.13
CA ASP A 273 -9.60 -1.43 -8.73
C ASP A 273 -8.85 -0.15 -8.34
N ALA A 274 -9.61 0.86 -7.89
CA ALA A 274 -9.08 2.14 -7.45
C ALA A 274 -8.08 2.01 -6.29
N HIS A 275 -8.21 0.99 -5.45
CA HIS A 275 -7.30 0.73 -4.32
C HIS A 275 -6.02 0.00 -4.74
N CYS A 276 -5.93 -0.51 -5.97
CA CYS A 276 -4.74 -1.18 -6.50
C CYS A 276 -4.05 -0.43 -7.64
N ALA A 277 -4.79 0.37 -8.42
CA ALA A 277 -4.33 0.93 -9.69
C ALA A 277 -3.12 1.86 -9.57
N PHE A 278 -2.94 2.50 -8.41
CA PHE A 278 -1.85 3.46 -8.19
C PHE A 278 -0.51 2.82 -7.83
N PHE A 279 -0.48 1.56 -7.39
CA PHE A 279 0.78 0.89 -7.10
C PHE A 279 1.53 0.56 -8.40
N THR A 280 2.86 0.44 -8.38
CA THR A 280 3.66 0.03 -9.55
C THR A 280 4.75 -0.95 -9.11
N ALA A 281 4.79 -2.14 -9.70
CA ALA A 281 5.78 -3.13 -9.33
C ALA A 281 7.09 -2.92 -10.11
N TYR A 282 7.93 -2.04 -9.58
CA TYR A 282 9.26 -1.73 -10.10
C TYR A 282 10.31 -1.90 -9.00
N PRO A 283 10.89 -3.11 -8.85
CA PRO A 283 11.77 -3.44 -7.73
C PRO A 283 12.94 -2.46 -7.54
N PRO A 284 13.71 -2.03 -8.58
CA PRO A 284 14.88 -1.17 -8.36
C PRO A 284 14.60 0.12 -7.60
N GLY A 285 13.38 0.65 -7.69
CA GLY A 285 12.98 1.84 -6.93
C GLY A 285 13.03 1.64 -5.42
N TYR A 286 12.86 0.41 -4.93
CA TYR A 286 12.95 0.13 -3.50
C TYR A 286 14.36 0.32 -2.96
N LEU A 287 15.38 -0.15 -3.70
CA LEU A 287 16.78 0.09 -3.35
C LEU A 287 17.09 1.59 -3.31
N GLU A 288 16.60 2.32 -4.31
CA GLU A 288 16.84 3.77 -4.39
C GLU A 288 16.11 4.55 -3.28
N THR A 289 14.91 4.14 -2.86
CA THR A 289 14.25 4.72 -1.67
C THR A 289 15.05 4.44 -0.40
N ILE A 290 15.55 3.22 -0.22
CA ILE A 290 16.37 2.86 0.95
C ILE A 290 17.66 3.71 0.99
N LYS A 291 18.33 3.87 -0.15
CA LYS A 291 19.53 4.74 -0.28
C LYS A 291 19.20 6.20 0.01
N TRP A 292 18.08 6.70 -0.51
CA TRP A 292 17.63 8.07 -0.28
C TRP A 292 17.38 8.33 1.21
N LEU A 293 16.70 7.41 1.89
CA LEU A 293 16.44 7.49 3.33
C LEU A 293 17.75 7.44 4.14
N HIS A 294 18.62 6.48 3.84
CA HIS A 294 19.91 6.32 4.52
C HIS A 294 20.83 7.54 4.40
N LYS A 295 20.78 8.27 3.28
CA LYS A 295 21.60 9.48 3.07
C LYS A 295 21.34 10.59 4.10
N HIS A 296 20.16 10.61 4.72
CA HIS A 296 19.80 11.66 5.70
C HIS A 296 20.42 11.42 7.08
N ASP A 297 20.64 10.15 7.44
CA ASP A 297 21.39 9.77 8.63
C ASP A 297 21.99 8.39 8.41
N THR A 298 23.28 8.35 8.08
CA THR A 298 23.98 7.09 7.79
C THR A 298 24.28 6.25 9.04
N SER A 299 23.98 6.78 10.24
CA SER A 299 24.14 6.06 11.50
C SER A 299 22.86 5.34 11.95
N ALA A 300 21.72 5.67 11.36
CA ALA A 300 20.43 5.08 11.71
C ALA A 300 20.24 3.70 11.06
N ASP A 301 19.80 2.72 11.86
CA ASP A 301 19.26 1.47 11.32
C ASP A 301 17.97 1.74 10.53
N ILE A 302 17.66 0.85 9.59
CA ILE A 302 16.43 0.90 8.79
C ILE A 302 15.60 -0.36 9.02
N LEU A 303 14.34 -0.19 9.41
CA LEU A 303 13.33 -1.25 9.44
C LEU A 303 12.35 -1.06 8.28
N LEU A 304 12.24 -2.06 7.42
CA LEU A 304 11.27 -2.06 6.33
C LEU A 304 9.93 -2.60 6.85
N THR A 305 8.97 -1.70 7.01
CA THR A 305 7.74 -1.94 7.79
C THR A 305 6.56 -2.37 6.96
N GLU A 306 6.53 -2.04 5.67
CA GLU A 306 5.55 -2.59 4.73
C GLU A 306 6.09 -2.61 3.29
N ASN A 307 5.78 -3.70 2.59
CA ASN A 307 6.00 -3.88 1.16
C ASN A 307 5.07 -5.01 0.67
N GLY A 308 4.36 -4.82 -0.44
CA GLY A 308 3.28 -5.74 -0.81
C GLY A 308 2.80 -5.66 -2.25
N TRP A 309 2.15 -6.73 -2.69
CA TRP A 309 1.53 -6.83 -4.01
C TRP A 309 0.00 -6.73 -3.89
N CYS A 310 -0.56 -5.64 -4.40
CA CYS A 310 -2.01 -5.51 -4.56
C CYS A 310 -2.47 -6.43 -5.69
N GLY A 311 -3.19 -7.50 -5.35
CA GLY A 311 -3.73 -8.47 -6.30
C GLY A 311 -5.25 -8.61 -6.18
N ASP A 312 -5.75 -9.73 -6.65
CA ASP A 312 -7.16 -10.12 -6.61
C ASP A 312 -7.35 -11.48 -5.87
N ASP A 313 -8.52 -12.07 -6.03
CA ASP A 313 -8.93 -13.32 -5.39
C ASP A 313 -8.21 -14.59 -5.92
N GLU A 314 -7.21 -14.45 -6.80
CA GLU A 314 -6.42 -15.58 -7.31
C GLU A 314 -5.46 -16.15 -6.25
N ILE A 315 -5.82 -17.30 -5.64
CA ILE A 315 -4.99 -17.95 -4.61
C ILE A 315 -3.60 -18.33 -5.14
N ASP A 316 -3.53 -18.93 -6.33
CA ASP A 316 -2.27 -19.31 -6.97
C ASP A 316 -1.69 -18.11 -7.74
N ASN A 317 -1.05 -17.20 -7.01
CA ASN A 317 -0.57 -15.93 -7.54
C ASN A 317 0.96 -15.93 -7.77
N PRO A 318 1.46 -16.28 -8.96
CA PRO A 318 2.89 -16.26 -9.25
C PRO A 318 3.45 -14.83 -9.33
N ASP A 319 2.62 -13.82 -9.64
CA ASP A 319 3.05 -12.42 -9.70
C ASP A 319 3.38 -11.88 -8.30
N GLN A 320 2.56 -12.18 -7.30
CA GLN A 320 2.84 -11.87 -5.89
C GLN A 320 4.14 -12.54 -5.43
N SER A 321 4.35 -13.82 -5.80
CA SER A 321 5.57 -14.55 -5.44
C SER A 321 6.82 -13.92 -6.06
N TRP A 322 6.74 -13.57 -7.35
CA TRP A 322 7.82 -12.84 -8.01
C TRP A 322 8.07 -11.48 -7.37
N TYR A 323 7.02 -10.74 -6.99
CA TYR A 323 7.15 -9.41 -6.40
C TYR A 323 8.00 -9.49 -5.13
N PHE A 324 7.63 -10.37 -4.21
CA PHE A 324 8.37 -10.53 -2.96
C PHE A 324 9.82 -10.99 -3.18
N GLN A 325 10.06 -11.89 -4.14
CA GLN A 325 11.42 -12.31 -4.51
C GLN A 325 12.25 -11.14 -5.03
N ALA A 326 11.74 -10.42 -6.03
CA ALA A 326 12.46 -9.33 -6.68
C ALA A 326 12.71 -8.12 -5.75
N TYR A 327 11.77 -7.83 -4.84
CA TYR A 327 11.94 -6.76 -3.84
C TYR A 327 12.90 -7.18 -2.71
N LEU A 328 12.84 -8.43 -2.23
CA LEU A 328 13.83 -8.90 -1.25
C LEU A 328 15.25 -9.03 -1.83
N GLU A 329 15.39 -9.26 -3.14
CA GLU A 329 16.69 -9.12 -3.82
C GLU A 329 17.23 -7.68 -3.73
N GLN A 330 16.38 -6.65 -3.82
CA GLN A 330 16.83 -5.28 -3.62
C GLN A 330 17.24 -4.99 -2.17
N VAL A 331 16.50 -5.55 -1.20
CA VAL A 331 16.88 -5.46 0.22
C VAL A 331 18.22 -6.15 0.46
N HIS A 332 18.44 -7.31 -0.16
CA HIS A 332 19.72 -8.00 -0.09
C HIS A 332 20.85 -7.12 -0.66
N LYS A 333 20.66 -6.49 -1.83
CA LYS A 333 21.65 -5.54 -2.40
C LYS A 333 21.92 -4.36 -1.48
N ALA A 334 20.89 -3.78 -0.87
CA ALA A 334 21.06 -2.69 0.10
C ALA A 334 22.00 -3.10 1.25
N ILE A 335 21.89 -4.34 1.72
CA ILE A 335 22.72 -4.87 2.81
C ILE A 335 24.12 -5.26 2.31
N THR A 336 24.24 -5.97 1.18
CA THR A 336 25.50 -6.61 0.78
C THR A 336 26.36 -5.78 -0.15
N GLU A 337 25.77 -4.89 -0.94
CA GLU A 337 26.47 -4.06 -1.92
C GLU A 337 26.60 -2.60 -1.43
N GLU A 338 25.54 -2.07 -0.84
CA GLU A 338 25.50 -0.68 -0.33
C GLU A 338 25.83 -0.57 1.17
N TYR A 339 25.94 -1.70 1.89
CA TYR A 339 26.28 -1.78 3.32
C TYR A 339 25.33 -0.98 4.25
N ILE A 340 24.07 -0.85 3.86
CA ILE A 340 23.03 -0.13 4.63
C ILE A 340 22.53 -1.03 5.77
N PRO A 341 22.40 -0.53 7.01
CA PRO A 341 21.99 -1.31 8.18
C PRO A 341 20.48 -1.59 8.20
N VAL A 342 20.01 -2.41 7.25
CA VAL A 342 18.62 -2.89 7.24
C VAL A 342 18.47 -4.02 8.26
N ILE A 343 17.60 -3.83 9.25
CA ILE A 343 17.44 -4.75 10.39
C ILE A 343 16.22 -5.67 10.30
N GLY A 344 15.33 -5.43 9.34
CA GLY A 344 14.13 -6.23 9.18
C GLY A 344 13.32 -5.88 7.94
N TYR A 345 12.43 -6.80 7.56
CA TYR A 345 11.49 -6.69 6.45
C TYR A 345 10.13 -7.25 6.85
N THR A 346 9.07 -6.56 6.45
CA THR A 346 7.69 -6.90 6.78
C THR A 346 6.85 -6.88 5.50
N ALA A 347 6.19 -8.00 5.21
CA ALA A 347 5.29 -8.10 4.06
C ALA A 347 3.92 -7.54 4.42
N TRP A 348 3.41 -6.60 3.62
CA TRP A 348 2.00 -6.25 3.61
C TRP A 348 1.27 -7.19 2.63
N SER A 349 0.43 -8.11 3.11
CA SER A 349 0.04 -8.32 4.51
C SER A 349 -0.03 -9.81 4.86
N PHE A 350 -0.14 -10.13 6.16
CA PHE A 350 -0.29 -11.53 6.57
C PHE A 350 -1.58 -12.14 6.02
N LEU A 351 -2.69 -11.40 6.05
CA LEU A 351 -4.01 -11.82 5.58
C LEU A 351 -4.53 -10.83 4.55
N ASP A 352 -5.31 -11.31 3.58
CA ASP A 352 -6.26 -10.42 2.91
C ASP A 352 -7.07 -9.70 4.00
N ASN A 353 -7.27 -8.39 3.82
CA ASN A 353 -7.86 -7.52 4.84
C ASN A 353 -8.88 -6.57 4.19
N TYR A 354 -9.32 -5.56 4.93
CA TYR A 354 -10.12 -4.45 4.41
C TYR A 354 -9.17 -3.33 3.99
N GLU A 355 -8.95 -3.17 2.70
CA GLU A 355 -8.04 -2.19 2.12
C GLU A 355 -8.78 -0.85 1.98
N TRP A 356 -8.91 -0.14 3.10
CA TRP A 356 -9.35 1.27 3.20
C TRP A 356 -10.73 1.62 2.60
N GLY A 357 -11.53 0.63 2.23
CA GLY A 357 -12.75 0.83 1.45
C GLY A 357 -13.21 -0.42 0.72
N SER A 358 -12.30 -1.39 0.53
CA SER A 358 -12.54 -2.56 -0.32
C SER A 358 -12.07 -3.86 0.33
N TYR A 359 -12.84 -4.94 0.09
CA TYR A 359 -12.41 -6.33 0.29
C TYR A 359 -12.00 -7.00 -1.03
N GLU A 360 -12.10 -6.29 -2.16
CA GLU A 360 -11.75 -6.81 -3.49
C GLU A 360 -10.24 -6.86 -3.69
N SER A 361 -9.53 -5.85 -3.18
CA SER A 361 -8.07 -5.73 -3.21
C SER A 361 -7.43 -6.74 -2.28
N ARG A 362 -6.53 -7.59 -2.79
CA ARG A 362 -5.95 -8.70 -2.02
C ARG A 362 -4.43 -8.59 -1.93
N PHE A 363 -3.93 -8.25 -0.74
CA PHE A 363 -2.50 -8.19 -0.42
C PHE A 363 -1.96 -9.42 0.31
N GLY A 364 -2.85 -10.26 0.84
CA GLY A 364 -2.49 -11.26 1.83
C GLY A 364 -1.55 -12.34 1.31
N LEU A 365 -0.58 -12.71 2.15
CA LEU A 365 0.12 -13.99 2.05
C LEU A 365 -0.87 -15.16 2.24
N TYR A 366 -1.92 -14.94 3.03
CA TYR A 366 -3.04 -15.86 3.18
C TYR A 366 -4.30 -15.25 2.58
N TYR A 367 -4.88 -15.98 1.63
CA TYR A 367 -6.21 -15.69 1.12
C TYR A 367 -7.23 -15.81 2.26
N VAL A 368 -8.19 -14.87 2.31
CA VAL A 368 -9.34 -14.93 3.23
C VAL A 368 -10.62 -15.09 2.43
N ASN A 369 -11.38 -16.14 2.75
CA ASN A 369 -12.66 -16.44 2.11
C ASN A 369 -13.76 -15.46 2.57
N TYR A 370 -13.80 -14.27 1.97
CA TYR A 370 -14.90 -13.32 2.16
C TYR A 370 -16.16 -13.82 1.43
N THR A 371 -17.27 -13.77 2.13
CA THR A 371 -18.62 -14.03 1.62
C THR A 371 -19.30 -12.70 1.26
N SER A 372 -20.45 -12.76 0.59
CA SER A 372 -21.29 -11.58 0.34
C SER A 372 -21.80 -10.90 1.62
N GLU A 373 -21.73 -11.59 2.76
CA GLU A 373 -22.15 -11.06 4.07
C GLU A 373 -20.95 -10.53 4.88
N SER A 374 -19.72 -10.67 4.38
CA SER A 374 -18.51 -10.19 5.07
C SER A 374 -18.53 -8.67 5.16
N GLY A 375 -18.47 -8.15 6.39
CA GLY A 375 -18.57 -6.72 6.68
C GLY A 375 -20.01 -6.17 6.74
N SER A 376 -21.04 -7.01 6.60
CA SER A 376 -22.43 -6.57 6.78
C SER A 376 -22.70 -6.19 8.24
N PRO A 377 -23.33 -5.02 8.51
CA PRO A 377 -23.72 -4.63 9.86
C PRO A 377 -24.79 -5.56 10.45
N ASP A 378 -25.51 -6.30 9.60
CA ASP A 378 -26.60 -7.20 9.98
C ASP A 378 -26.14 -8.67 10.11
N PHE A 379 -24.83 -8.96 9.98
CA PHE A 379 -24.30 -10.32 10.03
C PHE A 379 -23.49 -10.57 11.30
N TYR A 380 -23.96 -11.51 12.14
CA TYR A 380 -23.41 -11.70 13.49
C TYR A 380 -22.83 -13.10 13.77
N GLU A 381 -23.10 -14.10 12.92
CA GLU A 381 -22.64 -15.48 13.13
C GLU A 381 -21.97 -16.07 11.86
N PRO A 382 -20.65 -15.88 11.66
CA PRO A 382 -19.92 -16.51 10.56
C PRO A 382 -19.91 -18.04 10.70
N LYS A 383 -20.07 -18.75 9.58
CA LYS A 383 -19.78 -20.19 9.54
C LYS A 383 -18.28 -20.40 9.73
N PRO A 384 -17.83 -21.56 10.24
CA PRO A 384 -16.40 -21.87 10.33
C PRO A 384 -15.63 -21.82 9.00
N SER A 385 -16.34 -21.96 7.86
CA SER A 385 -15.79 -21.82 6.52
C SER A 385 -15.63 -20.36 6.07
N ASP A 386 -16.37 -19.46 6.69
CA ASP A 386 -16.34 -18.04 6.38
C ASP A 386 -15.05 -17.48 6.97
N LEU A 387 -14.34 -16.68 6.18
CA LEU A 387 -13.01 -16.19 6.52
C LEU A 387 -11.98 -17.33 6.69
N ALA A 388 -12.14 -18.49 6.04
CA ALA A 388 -11.09 -19.50 6.00
C ALA A 388 -9.78 -18.91 5.45
N ARG A 389 -8.65 -19.21 6.10
CA ARG A 389 -7.31 -18.72 5.72
C ARG A 389 -6.60 -19.79 4.89
N ILE A 390 -6.24 -19.45 3.65
CA ILE A 390 -5.58 -20.37 2.72
C ILE A 390 -4.22 -19.78 2.32
N PRO A 391 -3.09 -20.46 2.60
CA PRO A 391 -1.76 -19.93 2.26
C PRO A 391 -1.56 -19.87 0.75
N ARG A 392 -1.21 -18.69 0.23
CA ARG A 392 -0.76 -18.49 -1.15
C ARG A 392 0.68 -19.00 -1.33
N PRO A 393 1.17 -19.19 -2.57
CA PRO A 393 2.55 -19.63 -2.81
C PRO A 393 3.61 -18.74 -2.12
N ALA A 394 3.39 -17.44 -2.06
CA ALA A 394 4.26 -16.49 -1.37
C ALA A 394 4.41 -16.79 0.13
N ALA A 395 3.36 -17.21 0.84
CA ALA A 395 3.44 -17.59 2.25
C ALA A 395 4.38 -18.78 2.48
N LYS A 396 4.28 -19.79 1.61
CA LYS A 396 5.15 -20.98 1.65
C LYS A 396 6.60 -20.61 1.32
N TRP A 397 6.79 -19.68 0.39
CA TRP A 397 8.11 -19.15 0.07
C TRP A 397 8.72 -18.39 1.25
N PHE A 398 7.99 -17.48 1.90
CA PHE A 398 8.46 -16.79 3.11
C PHE A 398 8.79 -17.75 4.24
N GLN A 399 8.02 -18.83 4.42
CA GLN A 399 8.35 -19.89 5.38
C GLN A 399 9.71 -20.53 5.06
N LYS A 400 9.98 -20.83 3.78
CA LYS A 400 11.29 -21.34 3.35
C LYS A 400 12.39 -20.31 3.63
N VAL A 401 12.23 -19.06 3.21
CA VAL A 401 13.22 -17.99 3.47
C VAL A 401 13.49 -17.83 4.97
N ALA A 402 12.44 -17.81 5.80
CA ALA A 402 12.57 -17.66 7.25
C ALA A 402 13.32 -18.83 7.91
N THR A 403 13.23 -20.04 7.36
CA THR A 403 13.85 -21.25 7.90
C THR A 403 15.25 -21.50 7.34
N THR A 404 15.47 -21.28 6.04
CA THR A 404 16.76 -21.52 5.37
C THR A 404 17.69 -20.31 5.41
N LYS A 405 17.13 -19.11 5.59
CA LYS A 405 17.82 -17.82 5.42
C LYS A 405 18.38 -17.61 4.00
N CYS A 406 17.82 -18.31 3.01
CA CYS A 406 18.20 -18.19 1.60
C CYS A 406 17.03 -17.65 0.78
N LEU A 407 17.30 -16.69 -0.12
CA LEU A 407 16.30 -16.13 -1.03
C LEU A 407 16.03 -17.03 -2.25
N SER A 408 16.95 -17.92 -2.62
CA SER A 408 16.77 -18.82 -3.76
C SER A 408 15.72 -19.90 -3.49
N VAL A 409 14.91 -20.17 -4.51
CA VAL A 409 14.08 -21.37 -4.61
C VAL A 409 14.81 -22.32 -5.57
N ASP A 410 14.89 -23.62 -5.24
CA ASP A 410 15.53 -24.61 -6.10
C ASP A 410 15.04 -24.46 -7.55
N GLU A 411 15.98 -24.36 -8.49
CA GLU A 411 15.79 -24.04 -9.92
C GLU A 411 14.84 -24.99 -10.67
N ALA A 412 14.35 -26.05 -10.03
CA ALA A 412 13.48 -27.06 -10.63
C ALA A 412 12.08 -26.55 -11.06
N ALA A 413 11.69 -25.33 -10.66
CA ALA A 413 10.42 -24.72 -11.08
C ALA A 413 10.57 -23.55 -12.06
N ALA A 414 11.81 -23.19 -12.44
CA ALA A 414 12.12 -21.98 -13.22
C ALA A 414 12.35 -22.22 -14.72
N THR A 415 11.86 -23.32 -15.30
CA THR A 415 11.79 -23.47 -16.76
C THR A 415 10.42 -23.08 -17.28
N THR A 416 10.23 -21.78 -17.55
CA THR A 416 9.72 -21.21 -18.82
C THR A 416 9.39 -19.72 -18.62
N ALA A 417 10.41 -18.87 -18.72
CA ALA A 417 10.25 -17.46 -19.02
C ALA A 417 11.53 -16.92 -19.67
N THR A 418 11.82 -17.37 -20.89
CA THR A 418 12.80 -16.70 -21.76
C THR A 418 12.07 -15.77 -22.72
N THR A 419 12.37 -14.49 -22.61
CA THR A 419 12.08 -13.44 -23.59
C THR A 419 12.78 -13.76 -24.92
N PRO A 420 12.14 -13.58 -26.09
CA PRO A 420 12.81 -13.81 -27.36
C PRO A 420 13.59 -12.58 -27.80
N GLU A 421 14.92 -12.66 -27.77
CA GLU A 421 15.79 -11.88 -28.65
C GLU A 421 16.20 -12.71 -29.87
N SER A 422 16.25 -12.02 -31.01
CA SER A 422 16.46 -12.55 -32.34
C SER A 422 17.82 -13.22 -32.52
N SER A 423 17.84 -14.46 -33.00
CA SER A 423 18.82 -14.92 -33.99
C SER A 423 18.28 -16.17 -34.70
N GLY A 424 18.27 -16.12 -36.03
CA GLY A 424 17.67 -17.15 -36.86
C GLY A 424 18.48 -18.44 -36.89
N HIS A 425 17.80 -19.58 -36.92
CA HIS A 425 17.97 -20.70 -37.86
C HIS A 425 17.10 -21.89 -37.39
N SER A 426 15.90 -22.07 -37.96
CA SER A 426 15.23 -23.38 -38.13
C SER A 426 13.86 -23.28 -38.81
N HIS A 427 13.78 -22.59 -39.94
CA HIS A 427 12.55 -22.51 -40.75
C HIS A 427 12.37 -23.73 -41.66
N HIS A 428 12.22 -24.96 -41.14
CA HIS A 428 11.81 -26.09 -42.01
C HIS A 428 10.89 -27.16 -41.41
N VAL A 429 10.61 -27.16 -40.10
CA VAL A 429 9.78 -28.24 -39.49
C VAL A 429 8.32 -27.83 -39.24
N TRP A 430 8.03 -26.53 -39.12
CA TRP A 430 6.68 -26.04 -38.76
C TRP A 430 5.70 -25.82 -39.93
N ARG A 431 6.16 -25.85 -41.19
CA ARG A 431 5.26 -25.68 -42.37
C ARG A 431 4.42 -26.93 -42.68
N TRP A 432 4.79 -28.11 -42.16
CA TRP A 432 4.06 -29.36 -42.40
C TRP A 432 2.91 -29.60 -41.41
N LEU A 433 3.03 -29.15 -40.16
CA LEU A 433 2.00 -29.36 -39.14
C LEU A 433 0.75 -28.48 -39.32
N PHE A 434 0.92 -27.22 -39.79
CA PHE A 434 -0.23 -26.35 -40.07
C PHE A 434 -1.04 -26.78 -41.31
N GLY A 435 -0.40 -27.43 -42.29
CA GLY A 435 -1.10 -27.96 -43.47
C GLY A 435 -2.08 -29.09 -43.14
N ILE A 436 -1.76 -29.91 -42.13
CA ILE A 436 -2.58 -31.07 -41.74
C ILE A 436 -3.78 -30.63 -40.88
N VAL A 437 -3.60 -29.65 -39.99
CA VAL A 437 -4.69 -29.14 -39.14
C VAL A 437 -5.71 -28.33 -39.95
N ALA A 438 -5.27 -27.57 -40.95
CA ALA A 438 -6.17 -26.84 -41.85
C ALA A 438 -7.04 -27.76 -42.73
N LEU A 439 -6.49 -28.90 -43.19
CA LEU A 439 -7.23 -29.91 -43.95
C LEU A 439 -8.29 -30.63 -43.08
N ALA A 440 -7.99 -30.90 -41.82
CA ALA A 440 -8.93 -31.51 -40.88
C ALA A 440 -10.12 -30.58 -40.53
N ALA A 441 -9.86 -29.27 -40.38
CA ALA A 441 -10.92 -28.28 -40.11
C ALA A 441 -11.87 -28.11 -41.30
N PHE A 442 -11.37 -28.12 -42.54
CA PHE A 442 -12.21 -28.06 -43.74
C PHE A 442 -13.07 -29.31 -43.93
N ALA A 443 -12.54 -30.50 -43.63
CA ALA A 443 -13.29 -31.74 -43.69
C ALA A 443 -14.43 -31.77 -42.64
N PHE A 444 -14.19 -31.26 -41.44
CA PHE A 444 -15.20 -31.21 -40.38
C PHE A 444 -16.37 -30.28 -40.73
N VAL A 445 -16.09 -29.10 -41.27
CA VAL A 445 -17.13 -28.14 -41.71
C VAL A 445 -17.97 -28.72 -42.86
N ALA A 446 -17.33 -29.42 -43.82
CA ALA A 446 -18.05 -30.06 -44.92
C ALA A 446 -19.00 -31.16 -44.44
N VAL A 447 -18.60 -31.96 -43.43
CA VAL A 447 -19.45 -33.00 -42.82
C VAL A 447 -20.63 -32.39 -42.06
N VAL A 448 -20.42 -31.32 -41.29
CA VAL A 448 -21.49 -30.63 -40.55
C VAL A 448 -22.52 -30.01 -41.51
N VAL A 449 -22.07 -29.41 -42.60
CA VAL A 449 -22.96 -28.87 -43.65
C VAL A 449 -23.74 -29.99 -44.33
N LEU A 450 -23.10 -31.11 -44.67
CA LEU A 450 -23.77 -32.25 -45.29
C LEU A 450 -24.85 -32.84 -44.37
N VAL A 451 -24.56 -33.00 -43.08
CA VAL A 451 -25.50 -33.50 -42.06
C VAL A 451 -26.68 -32.55 -41.89
N PHE A 452 -26.45 -31.23 -41.91
CA PHE A 452 -27.50 -30.23 -41.83
C PHE A 452 -28.44 -30.27 -43.06
N PHE A 453 -27.90 -30.40 -44.27
CA PHE A 453 -28.72 -30.46 -45.49
C PHE A 453 -29.47 -31.78 -45.64
N VAL A 454 -28.88 -32.92 -45.25
CA VAL A 454 -29.55 -34.22 -45.24
C VAL A 454 -30.65 -34.25 -44.16
N GLY A 455 -30.38 -33.76 -42.95
CA GLY A 455 -31.36 -33.64 -41.87
C GLY A 455 -32.54 -32.74 -42.26
N ARG A 456 -32.28 -31.60 -42.92
CA ARG A 456 -33.33 -30.69 -43.41
C ARG A 456 -34.17 -31.28 -44.55
N ARG A 457 -33.59 -32.15 -45.39
CA ARG A 457 -34.30 -32.87 -46.46
C ARG A 457 -35.19 -33.98 -45.90
N ILE A 458 -34.73 -34.70 -44.87
CA ILE A 458 -35.51 -35.71 -44.16
C ILE A 458 -36.66 -35.05 -43.38
N TRP A 459 -36.40 -33.95 -42.68
CA TRP A 459 -37.43 -33.19 -41.95
C TRP A 459 -38.55 -32.65 -42.85
N ARG A 460 -38.22 -32.21 -44.08
CA ARG A 460 -39.22 -31.82 -45.09
C ARG A 460 -40.01 -33.01 -45.66
N HIS A 461 -39.46 -34.22 -45.64
CA HIS A 461 -40.16 -35.42 -46.11
C HIS A 461 -41.19 -35.92 -45.09
N PHE A 462 -40.94 -35.73 -43.78
CA PHE A 462 -41.87 -36.13 -42.72
C PHE A 462 -42.97 -35.11 -42.40
N ARG A 463 -42.82 -33.84 -42.80
CA ARG A 463 -43.83 -32.78 -42.58
C ARG A 463 -44.87 -32.65 -43.70
N GLY A 464 -44.85 -33.54 -44.69
CA GLY A 464 -45.79 -33.55 -45.81
C GLY A 464 -47.08 -34.35 -45.56
N HIS A 465 -47.34 -34.81 -44.33
CA HIS A 465 -48.47 -35.71 -44.03
C HIS A 465 -49.40 -35.29 -42.89
N GLU A 466 -49.25 -34.08 -42.32
CA GLU A 466 -50.25 -33.53 -41.39
C GLU A 466 -50.61 -32.11 -41.83
N GLU A 467 -51.91 -31.80 -41.76
CA GLU A 467 -52.59 -30.54 -42.11
C GLU A 467 -53.16 -30.42 -43.54
N ALA A 468 -54.27 -31.11 -43.76
CA ALA A 468 -55.37 -30.59 -44.58
C ALA A 468 -56.67 -30.70 -43.77
N GLY A 469 -57.15 -29.56 -43.28
CA GLY A 469 -58.54 -29.36 -42.86
C GLY A 469 -58.74 -28.92 -41.42
N ALA A 470 -58.79 -27.61 -41.17
CA ALA A 470 -59.93 -26.92 -40.55
C ALA A 470 -59.59 -25.46 -40.25
N THR A 471 -60.51 -24.60 -40.66
CA THR A 471 -60.50 -23.14 -40.71
C THR A 471 -61.02 -22.46 -39.43
N GLU A 472 -60.58 -21.22 -39.26
CA GLU A 472 -61.24 -20.06 -38.64
C GLU A 472 -61.44 -19.97 -37.11
N GLY A 473 -61.08 -18.78 -36.57
CA GLY A 473 -61.68 -18.24 -35.34
C GLY A 473 -60.75 -17.49 -34.39
N THR A 474 -60.24 -16.31 -34.77
CA THR A 474 -59.85 -15.20 -33.85
C THR A 474 -61.08 -14.67 -33.08
N PRO A 475 -60.99 -13.76 -32.07
CA PRO A 475 -59.81 -13.07 -31.49
C PRO A 475 -59.83 -12.92 -29.94
N LEU A 476 -58.80 -12.28 -29.36
CA LEU A 476 -58.96 -11.15 -28.42
C LEU A 476 -57.61 -10.46 -28.09
N LEU A 477 -57.62 -9.15 -28.39
CA LEU A 477 -56.79 -8.01 -27.94
C LEU A 477 -55.28 -7.95 -28.23
#